data_AF-A0A439MQL6-F1
#
_entry.id   AF-A0A439MQL6-F1
#
_cell.length_a   1.000
_cell.length_b   1.000
_cell.length_c   1.000
_cell.angle_alpha   90.00
_cell.angle_beta   90.00
_cell.angle_gamma   90.00
#
_symmetry.space_group_name_H-M   'P 1'
#
loop_
_entity.id
_entity.type
_entity.pdbx_description
1 polymer ?
#
loop_
_entity_poly.entity_id
_entity_poly.type
_entity_poly.pdbx_seq_one_letter_code
_entity_poly.pdbx_strand_id
1 'polypeptide(L)'
;DKVVTSMSHALAAGSQVEVLATTNPSGTTAINLTGNEFAQTIKGNAGANVINGGRGADTLTGNGGNDAFVFKTALGAGNIDRITDFNKLQDKIHIDDAVFAGLKLGGLTSDAFFVGKAAHDSSDHIIYNSLTGALSFDSDGIGGAAQTQFATLSPGISITAASFFVT
;
A
#
# COMPACT_ATOMS: atom_id res chain seq x y z
N ASP A 1 -10.42 -13.41 -15.99
CA ASP A 1 -9.05 -13.93 -16.15
C ASP A 1 -8.27 -14.03 -14.84
N LYS A 2 -7.35 -15.00 -14.80
CA LYS A 2 -6.55 -15.32 -13.61
C LYS A 2 -5.16 -15.81 -14.00
N VAL A 3 -4.13 -15.25 -13.38
CA VAL A 3 -2.74 -15.71 -13.43
C VAL A 3 -2.36 -16.26 -12.06
N VAL A 4 -1.72 -17.44 -12.06
CA VAL A 4 -1.18 -18.06 -10.84
C VAL A 4 0.29 -18.38 -11.07
N THR A 5 1.15 -18.03 -10.10
CA THR A 5 2.60 -18.17 -10.25
C THR A 5 3.25 -18.80 -9.02
N SER A 6 4.35 -19.53 -9.24
CA SER A 6 5.25 -20.03 -8.18
C SER A 6 6.56 -19.25 -8.11
N MET A 7 6.67 -18.16 -8.88
CA MET A 7 7.82 -17.27 -8.96
C MET A 7 7.35 -15.82 -9.02
N SER A 8 8.23 -14.87 -8.73
CA SER A 8 7.92 -13.44 -8.88
C SER A 8 7.38 -13.14 -10.28
N HIS A 9 6.33 -12.34 -10.37
CA HIS A 9 5.63 -12.06 -11.61
C HIS A 9 5.11 -10.63 -11.67
N ALA A 10 5.20 -10.03 -12.85
CA ALA A 10 4.62 -8.74 -13.17
C ALA A 10 3.68 -8.90 -14.37
N LEU A 11 2.46 -8.38 -14.27
CA LEU A 11 1.55 -8.33 -15.40
C LEU A 11 2.08 -7.34 -16.45
N ALA A 12 1.97 -7.72 -17.72
CA ALA A 12 2.27 -6.81 -18.82
C ALA A 12 1.19 -5.72 -18.88
N ALA A 13 1.58 -4.51 -19.31
CA ALA A 13 0.62 -3.45 -19.63
C ALA A 13 -0.35 -3.92 -20.73
N GLY A 14 -1.60 -3.51 -20.64
CA GLY A 14 -2.70 -3.90 -21.53
C GLY A 14 -3.32 -5.26 -21.19
N SER A 15 -2.75 -6.03 -20.26
CA SER A 15 -3.27 -7.33 -19.86
C SER A 15 -4.44 -7.19 -18.89
N GLN A 16 -5.64 -7.61 -19.29
CA GLN A 16 -6.86 -7.48 -18.49
C GLN A 16 -7.02 -8.65 -17.49
N VAL A 17 -5.97 -8.95 -16.72
CA VAL A 17 -6.03 -10.00 -15.69
C VAL A 17 -6.65 -9.43 -14.42
N GLU A 18 -7.72 -10.04 -13.92
CA GLU A 18 -8.44 -9.60 -12.71
C GLU A 18 -7.86 -10.22 -11.43
N VAL A 19 -7.18 -11.38 -11.54
CA VAL A 19 -6.59 -12.07 -10.38
C VAL A 19 -5.15 -12.46 -10.66
N LEU A 20 -4.21 -11.95 -9.86
CA LEU A 20 -2.82 -12.39 -9.81
C LEU A 20 -2.56 -13.04 -8.44
N ALA A 21 -2.16 -14.31 -8.41
CA ALA A 21 -1.98 -15.01 -7.14
C ALA A 21 -0.78 -15.96 -7.13
N THR A 22 -0.27 -16.29 -5.95
CA THR A 22 0.67 -17.41 -5.78
C THR A 22 -0.03 -18.77 -5.88
N THR A 23 0.70 -19.83 -6.22
CA THR A 23 0.16 -21.21 -6.28
C THR A 23 -0.16 -21.82 -4.92
N ASN A 24 0.53 -21.38 -3.86
CA ASN A 24 0.36 -21.89 -2.50
C ASN A 24 0.36 -20.72 -1.50
N PRO A 25 -0.81 -20.32 -0.97
CA PRO A 25 -0.92 -19.23 0.01
C PRO A 25 -0.15 -19.48 1.31
N SER A 26 0.16 -20.74 1.64
CA SER A 26 0.95 -21.10 2.83
C SER A 26 2.44 -21.31 2.52
N GLY A 27 2.87 -21.15 1.27
CA GLY A 27 4.28 -21.23 0.89
C GLY A 27 5.06 -20.06 1.49
N THR A 28 6.26 -20.29 1.99
CA THR A 28 7.07 -19.26 2.69
C THR A 28 8.19 -18.66 1.84
N THR A 29 8.37 -19.15 0.62
CA THR A 29 9.30 -18.55 -0.33
C THR A 29 8.77 -17.21 -0.80
N ALA A 30 9.57 -16.16 -0.66
CA ALA A 30 9.25 -14.82 -1.16
C ALA A 30 8.94 -14.85 -2.67
N ILE A 31 7.77 -14.36 -3.03
CA ILE A 31 7.29 -14.21 -4.41
C ILE A 31 6.75 -12.79 -4.56
N ASN A 32 7.39 -11.98 -5.39
CA ASN A 32 6.96 -10.59 -5.60
C ASN A 32 5.91 -10.53 -6.70
N LEU A 33 4.85 -9.77 -6.47
CA LEU A 33 3.73 -9.65 -7.39
C LEU A 33 3.54 -8.18 -7.78
N THR A 34 3.49 -7.92 -9.08
CA THR A 34 3.23 -6.59 -9.62
C THR A 34 2.05 -6.64 -10.59
N GLY A 35 1.01 -5.85 -10.30
CA GLY A 35 -0.12 -5.66 -11.21
C GLY A 35 0.23 -4.71 -12.37
N ASN A 36 -0.79 -4.11 -12.97
CA ASN A 36 -0.60 -3.17 -14.09
C ASN A 36 -1.53 -1.97 -13.96
N GLU A 37 -2.11 -1.45 -15.05
CA GLU A 37 -3.00 -0.29 -15.03
C GLU A 37 -4.48 -0.58 -14.73
N PHE A 38 -4.87 -1.84 -14.66
CA PHE A 38 -6.24 -2.26 -14.37
C PHE A 38 -6.40 -2.64 -12.89
N ALA A 39 -7.63 -2.58 -12.38
CA ALA A 39 -7.93 -3.06 -11.04
C ALA A 39 -7.76 -4.59 -10.94
N GLN A 40 -6.94 -5.04 -10.00
CA GLN A 40 -6.64 -6.44 -9.73
C GLN A 40 -6.91 -6.85 -8.29
N THR A 41 -7.21 -8.14 -8.13
CA THR A 41 -7.00 -8.83 -6.86
C THR A 41 -5.64 -9.51 -6.87
N ILE A 42 -4.72 -9.06 -6.03
CA ILE A 42 -3.36 -9.59 -5.91
C ILE A 42 -3.20 -10.33 -4.58
N LYS A 43 -2.79 -11.61 -4.63
CA LYS A 43 -2.66 -12.47 -3.45
C LYS A 43 -1.28 -13.13 -3.36
N GLY A 44 -0.53 -12.75 -2.32
CA GLY A 44 0.78 -13.29 -1.96
C GLY A 44 0.74 -14.72 -1.41
N ASN A 45 1.75 -15.07 -0.61
CA ASN A 45 1.84 -16.31 0.15
C ASN A 45 2.31 -16.03 1.58
N ALA A 46 2.73 -17.03 2.35
CA ALA A 46 3.23 -16.84 3.71
C ALA A 46 4.71 -16.41 3.77
N GLY A 47 5.31 -16.05 2.63
CA GLY A 47 6.68 -15.56 2.52
C GLY A 47 6.73 -14.03 2.64
N ALA A 48 7.92 -13.46 2.74
CA ALA A 48 8.07 -12.00 2.70
C ALA A 48 7.90 -11.49 1.26
N ASN A 49 6.69 -11.09 0.88
CA ASN A 49 6.36 -10.67 -0.48
C ASN A 49 6.53 -9.15 -0.65
N VAL A 50 6.96 -8.73 -1.84
CA VAL A 50 6.74 -7.35 -2.31
C VAL A 50 5.52 -7.35 -3.22
N ILE A 51 4.48 -6.62 -2.85
CA ILE A 51 3.21 -6.53 -3.55
C ILE A 51 3.00 -5.10 -4.03
N ASN A 52 2.90 -4.91 -5.33
CA ASN A 52 2.67 -3.62 -5.98
C ASN A 52 1.41 -3.74 -6.85
N GLY A 53 0.34 -3.02 -6.49
CA GLY A 53 -0.90 -2.97 -7.26
C GLY A 53 -0.68 -2.44 -8.67
N GLY A 54 0.02 -1.31 -8.77
CA GLY A 54 0.18 -0.59 -10.02
C GLY A 54 -0.74 0.61 -10.04
N ARG A 55 -1.52 0.79 -11.10
CA ARG A 55 -2.64 1.75 -11.12
C ARG A 55 -3.95 0.98 -11.04
N GLY A 56 -5.01 1.67 -10.65
CA GLY A 56 -6.34 1.07 -10.52
C GLY A 56 -6.65 0.86 -9.05
N ALA A 57 -7.89 0.51 -8.74
CA ALA A 57 -8.28 0.24 -7.36
C ALA A 57 -8.05 -1.24 -7.05
N ASP A 58 -6.90 -1.57 -6.47
CA ASP A 58 -6.49 -2.96 -6.27
C ASP A 58 -6.95 -3.52 -4.91
N THR A 59 -7.10 -4.84 -4.83
CA THR A 59 -7.27 -5.58 -3.58
C THR A 59 -6.02 -6.41 -3.32
N LEU A 60 -5.26 -6.05 -2.29
CA LEU A 60 -3.94 -6.61 -1.98
C LEU A 60 -4.03 -7.47 -0.72
N THR A 61 -3.56 -8.71 -0.80
CA THR A 61 -3.48 -9.66 0.31
C THR A 61 -2.07 -10.22 0.40
N GLY A 62 -1.40 -10.05 1.54
CA GLY A 62 -0.07 -10.61 1.81
C GLY A 62 -0.14 -12.09 2.17
N ASN A 63 -1.03 -12.43 3.10
CA ASN A 63 -1.14 -13.62 3.94
C ASN A 63 -0.25 -13.58 5.18
N GLY A 64 0.83 -14.36 5.19
CA GLY A 64 1.77 -14.40 6.31
C GLY A 64 3.14 -13.94 5.84
N GLY A 65 4.09 -13.82 6.76
CA GLY A 65 5.40 -13.27 6.43
C GLY A 65 5.45 -11.78 6.73
N ASN A 66 6.52 -11.14 6.28
CA ASN A 66 6.75 -9.71 6.47
C ASN A 66 6.64 -9.06 5.10
N ASP A 67 5.45 -8.55 4.77
CA ASP A 67 5.15 -8.09 3.42
C ASP A 67 5.44 -6.59 3.25
N ALA A 68 5.78 -6.20 2.02
CA ALA A 68 5.90 -4.81 1.61
C ALA A 68 4.84 -4.47 0.56
N PHE A 69 3.85 -3.65 0.94
CA PHE A 69 2.84 -3.12 0.03
C PHE A 69 3.34 -1.80 -0.56
N VAL A 70 3.56 -1.76 -1.87
CA VAL A 70 4.27 -0.68 -2.57
C VAL A 70 3.30 0.26 -3.28
N PHE A 71 3.45 1.55 -3.03
CA PHE A 71 2.73 2.64 -3.68
C PHE A 71 3.72 3.56 -4.39
N LYS A 72 3.75 3.50 -5.71
CA LYS A 72 4.69 4.26 -6.56
C LYS A 72 4.08 4.78 -7.86
N THR A 73 2.75 4.86 -7.92
CA THR A 73 2.00 5.35 -9.06
C THR A 73 1.20 6.59 -8.66
N ALA A 74 0.79 7.38 -9.66
CA ALA A 74 0.06 8.62 -9.42
C ALA A 74 -1.21 8.38 -8.57
N LEU A 75 -1.40 9.20 -7.54
CA LEU A 75 -2.57 9.13 -6.66
C LEU A 75 -3.83 9.64 -7.37
N GLY A 76 -4.99 9.19 -6.92
CA GLY A 76 -6.28 9.71 -7.40
C GLY A 76 -7.46 8.82 -7.02
N ALA A 77 -8.67 9.34 -7.19
CA ALA A 77 -9.90 8.66 -6.78
C ALA A 77 -10.14 7.28 -7.46
N GLY A 78 -9.50 7.01 -8.60
CA GLY A 78 -9.53 5.71 -9.29
C GLY A 78 -8.37 4.77 -8.94
N ASN A 79 -7.47 5.17 -8.05
CA ASN A 79 -6.25 4.47 -7.66
C ASN A 79 -6.14 4.38 -6.14
N ILE A 80 -7.17 3.82 -5.51
CA ILE A 80 -7.24 3.63 -4.05
C ILE A 80 -7.25 2.13 -3.79
N ASP A 81 -6.16 1.62 -3.25
CA ASP A 81 -6.04 0.19 -2.99
C ASP A 81 -6.65 -0.19 -1.65
N ARG A 82 -6.97 -1.47 -1.51
CA ARG A 82 -7.39 -2.07 -0.25
C ARG A 82 -6.42 -3.18 0.15
N ILE A 83 -5.70 -2.96 1.26
CA ILE A 83 -4.88 -4.00 1.88
C ILE A 83 -5.76 -4.77 2.87
N THR A 84 -5.95 -6.06 2.62
CA THR A 84 -7.00 -6.84 3.31
C THR A 84 -6.57 -7.37 4.68
N ASP A 85 -5.28 -7.57 4.90
CA ASP A 85 -4.74 -8.37 6.01
C ASP A 85 -3.47 -7.76 6.64
N PHE A 86 -3.26 -6.46 6.47
CA PHE A 86 -2.09 -5.77 6.99
C PHE A 86 -1.81 -6.08 8.47
N ASN A 87 -0.67 -6.70 8.73
CA ASN A 87 -0.18 -7.00 10.06
C ASN A 87 0.87 -5.97 10.49
N LYS A 88 0.46 -5.04 11.37
CA LYS A 88 1.31 -3.95 11.87
C LYS A 88 2.65 -4.37 12.50
N LEU A 89 2.78 -5.63 12.94
CA LEU A 89 4.00 -6.15 13.55
C LEU A 89 4.99 -6.70 12.53
N GLN A 90 4.54 -6.99 11.31
CA GLN A 90 5.30 -7.69 10.28
C GLN A 90 5.45 -6.86 9.01
N ASP A 91 4.35 -6.25 8.57
CA ASP A 91 4.26 -5.65 7.25
C ASP A 91 4.69 -4.19 7.24
N LYS A 92 5.07 -3.73 6.04
CA LYS A 92 5.42 -2.36 5.74
C LYS A 92 4.63 -1.84 4.54
N ILE A 93 4.37 -0.54 4.58
CA ILE A 93 3.85 0.22 3.46
C ILE A 93 5.02 1.01 2.88
N HIS A 94 5.40 0.67 1.65
CA HIS A 94 6.48 1.33 0.93
C HIS A 94 5.88 2.41 0.05
N ILE A 95 6.37 3.63 0.18
CA ILE A 95 5.90 4.80 -0.57
C ILE A 95 7.06 5.45 -1.30
N ASP A 96 6.88 5.75 -2.59
CA ASP A 96 7.91 6.33 -3.46
C ASP A 96 7.94 7.85 -3.31
N ASP A 97 9.10 8.44 -3.01
CA ASP A 97 9.21 9.88 -2.76
C ASP A 97 8.90 10.75 -3.99
N ALA A 98 8.98 10.19 -5.20
CA ALA A 98 8.59 10.89 -6.42
C ALA A 98 7.06 11.07 -6.52
N VAL A 99 6.28 10.21 -5.86
CA VAL A 99 4.81 10.33 -5.75
C VAL A 99 4.41 11.05 -4.48
N PHE A 100 5.06 10.74 -3.37
CA PHE A 100 4.80 11.28 -2.03
C PHE A 100 5.82 12.38 -1.71
N ALA A 101 5.84 13.43 -2.55
CA ALA A 101 6.83 14.49 -2.51
C ALA A 101 6.91 15.18 -1.14
N GLY A 102 8.12 15.54 -0.70
CA GLY A 102 8.35 16.20 0.59
C GLY A 102 8.66 15.24 1.75
N LEU A 103 8.39 13.94 1.57
CA LEU A 103 8.84 12.92 2.52
C LEU A 103 10.35 12.67 2.38
N LYS A 104 11.00 12.37 3.51
CA LYS A 104 12.42 12.02 3.56
C LYS A 104 12.60 10.53 3.31
N LEU A 105 13.57 10.17 2.46
CA LEU A 105 13.97 8.78 2.22
C LEU A 105 14.30 8.04 3.51
N GLY A 106 13.92 6.76 3.58
CA GLY A 106 14.08 5.90 4.74
C GLY A 106 12.80 5.76 5.58
N GLY A 107 12.95 5.51 6.89
CA GLY A 107 11.80 5.39 7.78
C GLY A 107 11.03 6.71 7.89
N LEU A 108 9.71 6.66 7.78
CA LEU A 108 8.86 7.84 7.96
C LEU A 108 9.03 8.38 9.38
N THR A 109 9.24 9.70 9.51
CA THR A 109 9.37 10.36 10.80
C THR A 109 8.01 10.45 11.49
N SER A 110 7.98 10.42 12.83
CA SER A 110 6.75 10.59 13.61
C SER A 110 6.01 11.89 13.25
N ASP A 111 6.76 12.96 13.03
CA ASP A 111 6.22 14.29 12.73
C ASP A 111 5.54 14.35 11.35
N ALA A 112 5.79 13.35 10.48
CA ALA A 112 5.15 13.26 9.17
C ALA A 112 3.90 12.37 9.17
N PHE A 113 3.51 11.83 10.32
CA PHE A 113 2.42 10.87 10.45
C PHE A 113 1.41 11.27 11.51
N PHE A 114 0.15 11.33 11.13
CA PHE A 114 -0.94 11.64 12.04
C PHE A 114 -2.08 10.63 11.98
N VAL A 115 -2.64 10.30 13.14
CA VAL A 115 -3.85 9.47 13.25
C VAL A 115 -5.04 10.39 13.47
N GLY A 116 -5.86 10.55 12.44
CA GLY A 116 -7.02 11.44 12.48
C GLY A 116 -7.81 11.47 11.17
N LYS A 117 -8.74 12.41 11.08
CA LYS A 117 -9.56 12.60 9.86
C LYS A 117 -8.87 13.45 8.79
N ALA A 118 -7.89 14.25 9.18
CA ALA A 118 -7.10 15.15 8.35
C ALA A 118 -5.78 15.44 9.09
N ALA A 119 -4.81 16.06 8.41
CA ALA A 119 -3.57 16.56 9.00
C ALA A 119 -3.85 17.43 10.24
N HIS A 120 -3.05 17.27 11.28
CA HIS A 120 -3.14 18.06 12.50
C HIS A 120 -2.35 19.36 12.38
N ASP A 121 -1.16 19.28 11.81
CA ASP A 121 -0.30 20.42 11.55
C ASP A 121 0.32 20.35 10.15
N SER A 122 1.29 21.22 9.87
CA SER A 122 1.89 21.33 8.56
C SER A 122 2.95 20.28 8.24
N SER A 123 3.41 19.54 9.24
CA SER A 123 4.38 18.46 9.03
C SER A 123 3.71 17.13 8.70
N ASP A 124 2.43 16.96 9.03
CA ASP A 124 1.69 15.75 8.76
C ASP A 124 1.45 15.53 7.26
N HIS A 125 2.15 14.56 6.69
CA HIS A 125 2.02 14.22 5.28
C HIS A 125 1.30 12.89 5.07
N ILE A 126 1.37 11.95 6.02
CA ILE A 126 0.63 10.68 5.97
C ILE A 126 -0.42 10.69 7.08
N ILE A 127 -1.69 10.62 6.67
CA ILE A 127 -2.83 10.66 7.57
C ILE A 127 -3.50 9.29 7.56
N TYR A 128 -3.71 8.74 8.76
CA TYR A 128 -4.45 7.50 8.95
C TYR A 128 -5.73 7.73 9.75
N ASN A 129 -6.87 7.45 9.13
CA ASN A 129 -8.16 7.47 9.79
C ASN A 129 -8.49 6.08 10.35
N SER A 130 -8.19 5.85 11.62
CA SER A 130 -8.38 4.55 12.28
C SER A 130 -9.84 4.06 12.34
N LEU A 131 -10.83 4.95 12.18
CA LEU A 131 -12.25 4.57 12.16
C LEU A 131 -12.67 3.95 10.83
N THR A 132 -12.00 4.33 9.73
CA THR A 132 -12.35 3.89 8.37
C THR A 132 -11.28 3.03 7.72
N GLY A 133 -10.06 3.05 8.26
CA GLY A 133 -8.89 2.42 7.66
C GLY A 133 -8.23 3.26 6.56
N ALA A 134 -8.76 4.44 6.23
CA ALA A 134 -8.25 5.26 5.14
C ALA A 134 -6.82 5.77 5.42
N LEU A 135 -5.96 5.61 4.42
CA LEU A 135 -4.61 6.19 4.35
C LEU A 135 -4.58 7.25 3.27
N SER A 136 -4.21 8.46 3.66
CA SER A 136 -4.18 9.62 2.78
C SER A 136 -2.82 10.30 2.83
N PHE A 137 -2.45 10.89 1.70
CA PHE A 137 -1.30 11.75 1.57
C PHE A 137 -1.75 13.20 1.51
N ASP A 138 -1.21 14.03 2.39
CA ASP A 138 -1.36 15.47 2.36
C ASP A 138 -0.10 16.10 1.74
N SER A 139 -0.23 16.53 0.49
CA SER A 139 0.90 17.02 -0.30
C SER A 139 1.34 18.42 0.05
N ASP A 140 0.44 19.27 0.57
CA ASP A 140 0.77 20.65 0.89
C ASP A 140 1.24 20.82 2.34
N GLY A 141 0.95 19.83 3.19
CA GLY A 141 1.28 19.90 4.61
C GLY A 141 0.62 21.14 5.21
N ILE A 142 -0.66 21.38 4.94
CA ILE A 142 -1.44 22.44 5.56
C ILE A 142 -2.66 21.79 6.20
N GLY A 143 -2.65 21.72 7.54
CA GLY A 143 -3.77 21.20 8.32
C GLY A 143 -5.13 21.70 7.81
N GLY A 144 -5.97 20.78 7.34
CA GLY A 144 -7.31 21.06 6.82
C GLY A 144 -7.45 21.13 5.29
N ALA A 145 -6.37 20.98 4.51
CA ALA A 145 -6.42 20.85 3.05
C ALA A 145 -6.89 19.46 2.57
N ALA A 146 -7.13 19.34 1.25
CA ALA A 146 -7.64 18.14 0.63
C ALA A 146 -6.54 17.07 0.46
N GLN A 147 -6.38 16.23 1.48
CA GLN A 147 -5.57 15.01 1.40
C GLN A 147 -6.10 14.05 0.32
N THR A 148 -5.18 13.38 -0.39
CA THR A 148 -5.53 12.37 -1.39
C THR A 148 -5.43 10.98 -0.77
N GLN A 149 -6.54 10.28 -0.69
CA GLN A 149 -6.54 8.87 -0.26
C GLN A 149 -5.81 8.01 -1.31
N PHE A 150 -4.96 7.09 -0.83
CA PHE A 150 -4.23 6.16 -1.70
C PHE A 150 -4.45 4.69 -1.30
N ALA A 151 -4.83 4.43 -0.05
CA ALA A 151 -5.10 3.08 0.40
C ALA A 151 -6.17 3.02 1.50
N THR A 152 -6.65 1.80 1.75
CA THR A 152 -7.53 1.46 2.85
C THR A 152 -7.02 0.20 3.54
N LEU A 153 -6.85 0.25 4.85
CA LEU A 153 -6.60 -0.90 5.73
C LEU A 153 -7.91 -1.37 6.37
N SER A 154 -7.88 -2.50 7.07
CA SER A 154 -9.00 -2.85 7.95
C SER A 154 -9.17 -1.80 9.07
N PRO A 155 -10.40 -1.34 9.36
CA PRO A 155 -10.64 -0.38 10.42
C PRO A 155 -10.15 -0.86 11.80
N GLY A 156 -9.69 0.08 12.63
CA GLY A 156 -9.29 -0.19 14.02
C GLY A 156 -7.88 -0.72 14.21
N ILE A 157 -7.11 -0.97 13.13
CA ILE A 157 -5.68 -1.30 13.28
C ILE A 157 -4.96 -0.07 13.83
N SER A 158 -4.14 -0.25 14.87
CA SER A 158 -3.29 0.80 15.43
C SER A 158 -1.91 0.77 14.77
N ILE A 159 -1.65 1.67 13.83
CA ILE A 159 -0.36 1.84 13.14
C ILE A 159 0.33 3.15 13.56
N THR A 160 1.62 3.26 13.26
CA THR A 160 2.45 4.46 13.50
C THR A 160 3.31 4.76 12.27
N ALA A 161 4.09 5.83 12.30
CA ALA A 161 5.08 6.12 11.26
C ALA A 161 6.02 4.93 10.97
N ALA A 162 6.29 4.08 11.97
CA ALA A 162 7.11 2.89 11.80
C ALA A 162 6.51 1.87 10.81
N SER A 163 5.22 1.94 10.48
CA SER A 163 4.59 1.11 9.45
C SER A 163 5.00 1.48 8.03
N PHE A 164 5.68 2.61 7.83
CA PHE A 164 6.01 3.16 6.51
C PHE A 164 7.52 3.18 6.26
N PHE A 165 7.88 3.01 4.99
CA PHE A 165 9.23 3.19 4.48
C PHE A 165 9.17 3.97 3.17
N VAL A 166 9.93 5.06 3.10
CA VAL A 166 10.02 5.94 1.94
C VAL A 166 11.19 5.49 1.08
N THR A 167 10.93 5.15 -0.18
CA THR A 167 11.92 4.66 -1.15
C THR A 167 12.19 5.65 -2.25
#